data_AF-Q82IU7-F1
#
_entry.id   AF-Q82IU7-F1
#
_cell.length_a   1.000
_cell.length_b   1.000
_cell.length_c   1.000
_cell.angle_alpha   90.00
_cell.angle_beta   90.00
_cell.angle_gamma   90.00
#
_symmetry.space_group_name_H-M   'P 1'
#
loop_
_entity.id
_entity.type
_entity.pdbx_description
1 polymer ?
#
loop_
_entity_poly.entity_id
_entity_poly.type
_entity_poly.pdbx_seq_one_letter_code
_entity_poly.pdbx_strand_id
1 'polypeptide(L)'
;MGAVRAMGSVPARGRVYVLCTAVAALACLAPAATVRVPWWVVALLAGLYAGCEQITFPRVRPGRGEVSGGTGGDGSRPAGRRVPAGMGTLFPVLLAGAFLLPPSAAALVPLPGALLARVERRPRWLRRIWHAAQLALCTWAASRAHGALGGRAAVASPDFPYALVPAGAAVLAFCAVLTALDGGILALAERVPVRGAWRGLFPRSLAPVAVHGLAGLMMAVLWRSPYGPVAALLVLLPMYVSCWVFAQYHRERAAHQATIRALVQAVDIKDGYTRGHSERVGQASMMIARELGMDDERAEVLRFAGILHDVGKLGVPTRLLRKDGPLTPEERRIIELHPEYGHEMVRGIGFLGEARSAILHHHERLDGSGYPYGLTGAQIPEFARVVAVADAFDAMTSTRSYRRARPVAAALEELERCAGAQFDPVMVGALVRALGRQGWHPAVTADENVPPGVCPPAPPVSSRLESRSHRNGVGGGGA
;
A
#
# COMPACT_ATOMS: atom_id res chain seq x y z
N MET A 1 2.94 -15.70 -2.89
CA MET A 1 4.26 -15.43 -2.26
C MET A 1 4.19 -14.50 -1.03
N GLY A 2 3.17 -14.62 -0.17
CA GLY A 2 3.09 -13.87 1.09
C GLY A 2 4.03 -14.38 2.21
N ALA A 3 4.57 -15.60 2.06
CA ALA A 3 5.41 -16.30 3.04
C ALA A 3 6.92 -16.29 2.72
N VAL A 4 7.38 -15.44 1.80
CA VAL A 4 8.75 -15.53 1.23
C VAL A 4 9.71 -14.48 1.82
N ARG A 5 9.36 -13.83 2.94
CA ARG A 5 10.06 -12.59 3.37
C ARG A 5 11.22 -12.74 4.36
N ALA A 6 11.44 -13.89 5.01
CA ALA A 6 12.62 -14.05 5.88
C ALA A 6 13.24 -15.47 5.79
N MET A 7 14.33 -15.62 5.03
CA MET A 7 15.18 -16.84 5.09
C MET A 7 16.65 -16.47 4.93
N GLY A 8 17.16 -15.59 5.80
CA GLY A 8 18.60 -15.27 5.89
C GLY A 8 19.42 -16.36 6.58
N SER A 9 18.79 -17.12 7.47
CA SER A 9 19.30 -18.35 8.07
C SER A 9 18.10 -19.26 8.33
N VAL A 10 17.81 -20.23 7.44
CA VAL A 10 16.62 -21.09 7.63
C VAL A 10 16.81 -21.92 8.90
N PRO A 11 15.93 -21.79 9.91
CA PRO A 11 15.99 -22.63 11.10
C PRO A 11 15.99 -24.11 10.69
N ALA A 12 16.67 -24.98 11.43
CA ALA A 12 16.75 -26.41 11.10
C ALA A 12 15.35 -27.02 10.84
N ARG A 13 14.35 -26.63 11.63
CA ARG A 13 12.94 -27.03 11.47
C ARG A 13 12.35 -26.65 10.11
N GLY A 14 12.65 -25.46 9.59
CA GLY A 14 12.21 -25.03 8.27
C GLY A 14 12.88 -25.84 7.14
N ARG A 15 14.16 -26.21 7.29
CA ARG A 15 14.86 -27.07 6.31
C ARG A 15 14.28 -28.49 6.29
N VAL A 16 14.01 -29.06 7.47
CA VAL A 16 13.34 -30.37 7.60
C VAL A 16 11.98 -30.33 6.93
N TYR A 17 11.18 -29.29 7.18
CA TYR A 17 9.86 -29.15 6.54
C TYR A 17 9.95 -29.10 5.01
N VAL A 18 10.88 -28.31 4.46
CA VAL A 18 11.12 -28.27 3.00
C VAL A 18 11.51 -29.64 2.46
N LEU A 19 12.37 -30.38 3.16
CA LEU A 19 12.78 -31.73 2.78
C LEU A 19 11.60 -32.70 2.80
N CYS A 20 10.79 -32.69 3.87
CA CYS A 20 9.59 -33.53 3.97
C CYS A 20 8.61 -33.25 2.82
N THR A 21 8.39 -31.98 2.49
CA THR A 21 7.53 -31.59 1.36
C THR A 21 8.12 -32.05 0.02
N ALA A 22 9.43 -31.98 -0.16
CA ALA A 22 10.10 -32.48 -1.36
C ALA A 22 9.99 -34.02 -1.49
N VAL A 23 10.16 -34.76 -0.40
CA VAL A 23 9.98 -36.22 -0.37
C VAL A 23 8.53 -36.59 -0.68
N ALA A 24 7.55 -35.89 -0.10
CA ALA A 24 6.14 -36.09 -0.41
C ALA A 24 5.85 -35.84 -1.91
N ALA A 25 6.42 -34.78 -2.49
CA ALA A 25 6.28 -34.50 -3.91
C ALA A 25 6.88 -35.62 -4.78
N LEU A 26 8.05 -36.14 -4.42
CA LEU A 26 8.67 -37.28 -5.12
C LEU A 26 7.82 -38.55 -5.02
N ALA A 27 7.21 -38.82 -3.87
CA ALA A 27 6.28 -39.94 -3.70
C ALA A 27 5.04 -39.82 -4.60
N CYS A 28 4.49 -38.61 -4.75
CA CYS A 28 3.39 -38.33 -5.68
C CYS A 28 3.77 -38.51 -7.16
N LEU A 29 5.06 -38.37 -7.49
CA LEU A 29 5.61 -38.53 -8.83
C LEU A 29 5.98 -39.99 -9.18
N ALA A 30 6.24 -40.84 -8.18
CA ALA A 30 6.69 -42.22 -8.41
C ALA A 30 5.83 -43.04 -9.40
N PRO A 31 4.48 -42.93 -9.40
CA PRO A 31 3.65 -43.64 -10.38
C PRO A 31 3.72 -43.08 -11.82
N ALA A 32 4.46 -41.99 -12.09
CA ALA A 32 4.46 -41.37 -13.41
C ALA A 32 5.03 -42.29 -14.50
N ALA A 33 6.02 -43.13 -14.16
CA ALA A 33 6.66 -44.03 -15.12
C ALA A 33 5.75 -45.18 -15.59
N THR A 34 4.71 -45.52 -14.82
CA THR A 34 3.80 -46.63 -15.13
C THR A 34 2.49 -46.18 -15.75
N VAL A 35 2.24 -44.87 -15.79
CA VAL A 35 1.01 -44.29 -16.33
C VAL A 35 1.13 -44.08 -17.84
N ARG A 36 0.15 -44.59 -18.60
CA ARG A 36 0.05 -44.34 -20.04
C ARG A 36 -0.56 -42.96 -20.30
N VAL A 37 0.27 -42.00 -20.65
CA VAL A 37 -0.13 -40.63 -21.00
C VAL A 37 0.62 -40.15 -22.24
N PRO A 38 0.02 -39.24 -23.02
CA PRO A 38 0.73 -38.54 -24.08
C PRO A 38 1.80 -37.62 -23.46
N TRP A 39 3.05 -38.09 -23.41
CA TRP A 39 4.17 -37.34 -22.82
C TRP A 39 4.43 -35.98 -23.49
N TRP A 40 4.08 -35.84 -24.77
CA TRP A 40 4.13 -34.56 -25.46
C TRP A 40 3.22 -33.49 -24.82
N VAL A 41 2.07 -33.89 -24.25
CA VAL A 41 1.17 -32.95 -23.53
C VAL A 41 1.84 -32.45 -22.26
N VAL A 42 2.48 -33.36 -21.51
CA VAL A 42 3.24 -33.00 -20.30
C VAL A 42 4.37 -32.05 -20.65
N ALA A 43 5.14 -32.35 -21.69
CA ALA A 43 6.25 -31.51 -22.15
C ALA A 43 5.78 -30.12 -22.60
N LEU A 44 4.70 -30.05 -23.39
CA LEU A 44 4.15 -28.79 -23.90
C LEU A 44 3.60 -27.90 -22.77
N LEU A 45 2.83 -28.46 -21.83
CA LEU A 45 2.32 -27.73 -20.67
C LEU A 45 3.45 -27.29 -19.75
N ALA A 46 4.47 -28.13 -19.54
CA ALA A 46 5.62 -27.78 -18.70
C ALA A 46 6.47 -26.66 -19.34
N GLY A 47 6.68 -26.71 -20.66
CA GLY A 47 7.37 -25.67 -21.42
C GLY A 47 6.61 -24.34 -21.41
N LEU A 48 5.29 -24.40 -21.59
CA LEU A 48 4.41 -23.23 -21.51
C LEU A 48 4.46 -22.60 -20.11
N TYR A 49 4.33 -23.41 -19.06
CA TYR A 49 4.43 -22.94 -17.68
C TYR A 49 5.81 -22.32 -17.39
N ALA A 50 6.90 -22.94 -17.87
CA ALA A 50 8.25 -22.40 -17.72
C ALA A 50 8.44 -21.06 -18.44
N GLY A 51 7.92 -20.91 -19.66
CA GLY A 51 7.95 -19.63 -20.41
C GLY A 51 7.16 -18.54 -19.69
N CYS A 52 5.97 -18.87 -19.22
CA CYS A 52 5.09 -18.02 -18.41
C CYS A 52 5.77 -17.51 -17.12
N GLU A 53 6.48 -18.38 -16.40
CA GLU A 53 7.27 -17.99 -15.21
C GLU A 53 8.45 -17.06 -15.59
N GLN A 54 9.06 -17.18 -16.76
CA GLN A 54 10.18 -16.29 -17.15
C GLN A 54 9.73 -14.90 -17.61
N ILE A 55 8.55 -14.79 -18.24
CA ILE A 55 8.03 -13.52 -18.77
C ILE A 55 7.51 -12.61 -17.65
N THR A 56 6.88 -13.18 -16.63
CA THR A 56 6.20 -12.41 -15.59
C THR A 56 7.14 -11.71 -14.60
N PHE A 57 8.43 -12.06 -14.59
CA PHE A 57 9.46 -11.33 -13.86
C PHE A 57 10.29 -10.47 -14.83
N PRO A 58 9.91 -9.20 -15.10
CA PRO A 58 10.70 -8.33 -15.95
C PRO A 58 12.14 -8.23 -15.43
N ARG A 59 13.10 -8.17 -16.37
CA ARG A 59 14.53 -7.95 -16.12
C ARG A 59 14.75 -6.56 -15.51
N VAL A 60 14.52 -6.38 -14.22
CA VAL A 60 15.05 -5.21 -13.52
C VAL A 60 16.55 -5.42 -13.38
N ARG A 61 17.34 -4.82 -14.27
CA ARG A 61 18.79 -4.67 -14.07
C ARG A 61 18.97 -3.93 -12.74
N PRO A 62 19.73 -4.45 -11.76
CA PRO A 62 20.11 -3.63 -10.63
C PRO A 62 20.93 -2.47 -11.20
N GLY A 63 20.39 -1.25 -11.10
CA GLY A 63 21.16 -0.04 -11.37
C GLY A 63 22.37 -0.05 -10.42
N ARG A 64 23.58 0.05 -11.00
CA ARG A 64 24.78 0.39 -10.25
C ARG A 64 24.55 1.76 -9.62
N GLY A 65 24.45 1.82 -8.30
CA GLY A 65 24.30 3.08 -7.58
C GLY A 65 23.83 2.94 -6.14
N GLU A 66 24.33 1.97 -5.37
CA GLU A 66 24.28 2.05 -3.90
C GLU A 66 25.63 2.59 -3.42
N VAL A 67 25.63 3.87 -3.06
CA VAL A 67 26.70 4.48 -2.28
C VAL A 67 26.64 3.88 -0.87
N SER A 68 27.78 3.34 -0.47
CA SER A 68 28.07 2.74 0.83
C SER A 68 27.80 3.70 2.00
N GLY A 69 27.20 3.18 3.08
CA GLY A 69 27.05 3.92 4.34
C GLY A 69 26.36 3.15 5.48
N GLY A 70 27.14 2.32 6.19
CA GLY A 70 27.13 2.23 7.67
C GLY A 70 25.89 1.72 8.44
N THR A 71 25.92 0.43 8.82
CA THR A 71 25.69 -0.17 10.16
C THR A 71 24.65 0.40 11.15
N GLY A 72 23.74 -0.48 11.61
CA GLY A 72 23.05 -0.38 12.92
C GLY A 72 21.60 -0.87 12.85
N GLY A 73 21.29 -1.98 13.51
CA GLY A 73 19.96 -2.61 13.45
C GLY A 73 18.95 -2.00 14.44
N ASP A 74 17.67 -2.03 14.09
CA ASP A 74 16.62 -2.59 14.93
C ASP A 74 15.30 -2.76 14.14
N GLY A 75 14.51 -3.76 14.52
CA GLY A 75 13.21 -3.38 15.04
C GLY A 75 12.00 -3.69 14.21
N SER A 76 11.58 -2.83 13.30
CA SER A 76 10.14 -2.81 12.94
C SER A 76 9.93 -2.13 11.60
N ARG A 77 9.62 -2.92 10.57
CA ARG A 77 9.18 -2.39 9.27
C ARG A 77 7.65 -2.36 9.24
N PRO A 78 7.02 -1.19 9.01
CA PRO A 78 5.58 -1.10 8.99
C PRO A 78 5.02 -1.87 7.80
N ALA A 79 3.80 -2.37 7.98
CA ALA A 79 3.05 -3.18 7.03
C ALA A 79 2.70 -2.37 5.77
N GLY A 80 3.71 -2.16 4.91
CA GLY A 80 3.52 -1.64 3.56
C GLY A 80 2.53 -2.55 2.83
N ARG A 81 1.38 -1.96 2.50
CA ARG A 81 0.27 -2.52 1.72
C ARG A 81 0.85 -3.37 0.58
N ARG A 82 0.82 -4.69 0.78
CA ARG A 82 1.52 -5.66 -0.07
C ARG A 82 0.77 -5.71 -1.39
N VAL A 83 1.43 -5.32 -2.47
CA VAL A 83 1.04 -5.69 -3.84
C VAL A 83 0.74 -7.21 -3.81
N PRO A 84 -0.39 -7.69 -4.38
CA PRO A 84 -0.69 -9.12 -4.38
C PRO A 84 0.46 -9.87 -5.04
N ALA A 85 1.33 -10.46 -4.22
CA ALA A 85 2.48 -11.26 -4.63
C ALA A 85 2.00 -12.64 -5.11
N GLY A 86 1.06 -12.65 -6.06
CA GLY A 86 0.52 -13.82 -6.74
C GLY A 86 0.56 -13.66 -8.27
N MET A 87 1.01 -12.52 -8.78
CA MET A 87 1.04 -12.23 -10.21
C MET A 87 2.12 -13.00 -10.97
N GLY A 88 3.07 -13.65 -10.28
CA GLY A 88 4.22 -14.34 -10.90
C GLY A 88 3.96 -15.75 -11.44
N THR A 89 2.88 -16.41 -11.01
CA THR A 89 2.67 -17.84 -11.31
C THR A 89 1.35 -18.04 -12.02
N LEU A 90 1.42 -18.35 -13.32
CA LEU A 90 0.27 -18.60 -14.17
C LEU A 90 -0.32 -19.98 -13.85
N PHE A 91 -1.15 -20.04 -12.80
CA PHE A 91 -1.88 -21.24 -12.36
C PHE A 91 -2.83 -21.88 -13.40
N PRO A 92 -3.33 -21.22 -14.47
CA PRO A 92 -4.23 -21.88 -15.42
C PRO A 92 -3.56 -23.00 -16.19
N VAL A 93 -2.26 -22.87 -16.49
CA VAL A 93 -1.50 -23.93 -17.16
C VAL A 93 -1.39 -25.17 -16.26
N LEU A 94 -1.18 -24.94 -14.97
CA LEU A 94 -1.11 -25.99 -13.95
C LEU A 94 -2.47 -26.67 -13.73
N LEU A 95 -3.54 -25.88 -13.65
CA LEU A 95 -4.91 -26.37 -13.47
C LEU A 95 -5.42 -27.08 -14.74
N ALA A 96 -5.10 -26.57 -15.94
CA ALA A 96 -5.34 -27.27 -17.20
C ALA A 96 -4.63 -28.63 -17.24
N GLY A 97 -3.36 -28.68 -16.81
CA GLY A 97 -2.63 -29.94 -16.63
C GLY A 97 -3.32 -30.87 -15.64
N ALA A 98 -3.82 -30.35 -14.52
CA ALA A 98 -4.56 -31.13 -13.54
C ALA A 98 -5.87 -31.72 -14.11
N PHE A 99 -6.55 -31.00 -15.00
CA PHE A 99 -7.79 -31.41 -15.64
C PHE A 99 -7.58 -32.41 -16.79
N LEU A 100 -6.47 -32.28 -17.52
CA LEU A 100 -6.15 -33.12 -18.69
C LEU A 100 -5.41 -34.41 -18.34
N LEU A 101 -4.56 -34.39 -17.31
CA LEU A 101 -3.60 -35.45 -17.01
C LEU A 101 -3.98 -36.23 -15.74
N PRO A 102 -3.53 -37.49 -15.59
CA PRO A 102 -3.50 -38.22 -14.32
C PRO A 102 -2.64 -37.52 -13.26
N PRO A 103 -2.83 -37.81 -11.95
CA PRO A 103 -2.21 -37.03 -10.87
C PRO A 103 -0.69 -36.99 -10.91
N SER A 104 -0.03 -38.12 -11.17
CA SER A 104 1.44 -38.20 -11.23
C SER A 104 2.01 -37.45 -12.43
N ALA A 105 1.33 -37.46 -13.58
CA ALA A 105 1.73 -36.71 -14.77
C ALA A 105 1.48 -35.20 -14.61
N ALA A 106 0.36 -34.81 -13.99
CA ALA A 106 0.05 -33.40 -13.69
C ALA A 106 1.07 -32.78 -12.71
N ALA A 107 1.60 -33.57 -11.78
CA ALA A 107 2.63 -33.16 -10.82
C ALA A 107 3.99 -32.83 -11.47
N LEU A 108 4.26 -33.31 -12.70
CA LEU A 108 5.49 -33.02 -13.44
C LEU A 108 5.47 -31.64 -14.11
N VAL A 109 4.30 -31.15 -14.50
CA VAL A 109 4.11 -29.88 -15.23
C VAL A 109 4.82 -28.68 -14.56
N PRO A 110 4.69 -28.44 -13.24
CA PRO A 110 5.32 -27.27 -12.62
C PRO A 110 6.84 -27.36 -12.47
N LEU A 111 7.45 -28.56 -12.57
CA LEU A 111 8.85 -28.76 -12.15
C LEU A 111 9.86 -27.94 -12.97
N PRO A 112 9.84 -27.96 -14.32
CA PRO A 112 10.85 -27.24 -15.09
C PRO A 112 10.79 -25.72 -14.84
N GLY A 113 9.59 -25.14 -14.81
CA GLY A 113 9.40 -23.72 -14.52
C GLY A 113 9.83 -23.35 -13.10
N ALA A 114 9.41 -24.13 -12.09
CA ALA A 114 9.71 -23.84 -10.69
C ALA A 114 11.20 -24.00 -10.34
N LEU A 115 11.89 -24.97 -10.94
CA LEU A 115 13.33 -25.19 -10.74
C LEU A 115 14.19 -24.14 -11.46
N LEU A 116 13.72 -23.66 -12.62
CA LEU A 116 14.38 -22.59 -13.38
C LEU A 116 13.98 -21.17 -12.92
N ALA A 117 13.03 -21.07 -11.99
CA ALA A 117 12.53 -19.81 -11.48
C ALA A 117 13.68 -18.94 -10.91
N ARG A 118 13.55 -17.63 -11.14
CA ARG A 118 14.52 -16.64 -10.65
C ARG A 118 14.29 -16.41 -9.17
N VAL A 119 15.30 -16.72 -8.36
CA VAL A 119 15.28 -16.47 -6.93
C VAL A 119 16.37 -15.45 -6.62
N GLU A 120 15.95 -14.22 -6.34
CA GLU A 120 16.86 -13.11 -6.04
C GLU A 120 17.64 -13.33 -4.74
N ARG A 121 16.98 -13.96 -3.75
CA ARG A 121 17.51 -14.13 -2.38
C ARG A 121 18.16 -15.50 -2.16
N ARG A 122 19.33 -15.54 -1.51
CA ARG A 122 19.94 -16.79 -1.03
C ARG A 122 19.15 -17.34 0.19
N PRO A 123 19.17 -18.66 0.47
CA PRO A 123 19.69 -19.75 -0.36
C PRO A 123 18.76 -20.07 -1.54
N ARG A 124 19.29 -20.02 -2.77
CA ARG A 124 18.49 -20.10 -4.01
C ARG A 124 17.90 -21.49 -4.24
N TRP A 125 18.70 -22.54 -4.03
CA TRP A 125 18.31 -23.92 -4.32
C TRP A 125 17.22 -24.44 -3.40
N LEU A 126 17.32 -24.18 -2.09
CA LEU A 126 16.29 -24.59 -1.14
C LEU A 126 14.93 -23.96 -1.47
N ARG A 127 14.93 -22.68 -1.87
CA ARG A 127 13.71 -21.97 -2.27
C ARG A 127 13.11 -22.51 -3.58
N ARG A 128 13.95 -22.88 -4.55
CA ARG A 128 13.50 -23.54 -5.79
C ARG A 128 12.88 -24.91 -5.52
N ILE A 129 13.54 -25.72 -4.69
CA ILE A 129 13.05 -27.05 -4.29
C ILE A 129 11.72 -26.91 -3.55
N TRP A 130 11.63 -25.99 -2.59
CA TRP A 130 10.38 -25.69 -1.89
C TRP A 130 9.25 -25.32 -2.87
N HIS A 131 9.52 -24.37 -3.78
CA HIS A 131 8.51 -23.91 -4.73
C HIS A 131 8.06 -25.02 -5.68
N ALA A 132 9.00 -25.81 -6.21
CA ALA A 132 8.71 -26.94 -7.07
C ALA A 132 7.89 -28.03 -6.35
N ALA A 133 8.28 -28.39 -5.13
CA ALA A 133 7.57 -29.39 -4.33
C ALA A 133 6.17 -28.94 -3.95
N GLN A 134 6.01 -27.67 -3.56
CA GLN A 134 4.72 -27.07 -3.23
C GLN A 134 3.76 -27.14 -4.42
N LEU A 135 4.20 -26.68 -5.58
CA LEU A 135 3.36 -26.68 -6.78
C LEU A 135 3.03 -28.09 -7.26
N ALA A 136 3.99 -29.02 -7.24
CA ALA A 136 3.77 -30.41 -7.62
C ALA A 136 2.71 -31.09 -6.73
N LEU A 137 2.74 -30.86 -5.41
CA LEU A 137 1.73 -31.39 -4.50
C LEU A 137 0.34 -30.76 -4.73
N CYS A 138 0.29 -29.45 -4.98
CA CYS A 138 -0.96 -28.76 -5.27
C CYS A 138 -1.60 -29.26 -6.57
N THR A 139 -0.81 -29.42 -7.65
CA THR A 139 -1.32 -29.91 -8.94
C THR A 139 -1.72 -31.38 -8.88
N TRP A 140 -0.96 -32.20 -8.14
CA TRP A 140 -1.31 -33.59 -7.88
C TRP A 140 -2.67 -33.70 -7.17
N ALA A 141 -2.86 -32.94 -6.09
CA ALA A 141 -4.10 -32.95 -5.30
C ALA A 141 -5.30 -32.48 -6.12
N ALA A 142 -5.14 -31.39 -6.88
CA ALA A 142 -6.15 -30.89 -7.81
C ALA A 142 -6.55 -31.95 -8.85
N SER A 143 -5.57 -32.61 -9.46
CA SER A 143 -5.80 -33.64 -10.48
C SER A 143 -6.46 -34.90 -9.91
N ARG A 144 -6.15 -35.24 -8.66
CA ARG A 144 -6.80 -36.34 -7.93
C ARG A 144 -8.26 -36.02 -7.63
N ALA A 145 -8.54 -34.84 -7.09
CA ALA A 145 -9.91 -34.38 -6.80
C ALA A 145 -10.77 -34.28 -8.07
N HIS A 146 -10.23 -33.68 -9.14
CA HIS A 146 -10.89 -33.59 -10.44
C HIS A 146 -11.21 -34.98 -11.01
N GLY A 147 -10.24 -35.90 -10.95
CA GLY A 147 -10.38 -37.25 -11.46
C GLY A 147 -11.37 -38.12 -10.69
N ALA A 148 -11.40 -38.01 -9.36
CA ALA A 148 -12.29 -38.78 -8.50
C ALA A 148 -13.78 -38.48 -8.77
N LEU A 149 -14.09 -37.28 -9.23
CA LEU A 149 -15.44 -36.83 -9.60
C LEU A 149 -15.73 -37.02 -11.10
N GLY A 150 -14.93 -37.81 -11.83
CA GLY A 150 -15.15 -38.06 -13.25
C GLY A 150 -14.86 -36.85 -14.16
N GLY A 151 -14.19 -35.80 -13.65
CA GLY A 151 -13.99 -34.55 -14.39
C GLY A 151 -13.23 -34.71 -15.72
N ARG A 152 -12.34 -35.71 -15.84
CA ARG A 152 -11.64 -35.97 -17.11
C ARG A 152 -12.58 -36.37 -18.24
N ALA A 153 -13.62 -37.16 -17.91
CA ALA A 153 -14.66 -37.52 -18.87
C ALA A 153 -15.52 -36.30 -19.19
N ALA A 154 -15.92 -35.53 -18.17
CA ALA A 154 -16.71 -34.32 -18.34
C ALA A 154 -16.03 -33.26 -19.24
N VAL A 155 -14.71 -33.11 -19.13
CA VAL A 155 -13.92 -32.23 -20.03
C VAL A 155 -13.80 -32.79 -21.45
N ALA A 156 -13.78 -34.11 -21.60
CA ALA A 156 -13.67 -34.76 -22.91
C ALA A 156 -14.99 -34.73 -23.70
N SER A 157 -16.13 -34.78 -23.02
CA SER A 157 -17.48 -34.69 -23.61
C SER A 157 -18.13 -33.30 -23.51
N PRO A 158 -17.32 -32.24 -23.31
CA PRO A 158 -17.71 -30.94 -22.72
C PRO A 158 -19.09 -30.89 -22.02
N ASP A 159 -19.26 -31.71 -20.97
CA ASP A 159 -20.52 -31.85 -20.25
C ASP A 159 -20.74 -30.70 -19.25
N PHE A 160 -21.27 -29.58 -19.77
CA PHE A 160 -21.65 -28.42 -18.97
C PHE A 160 -23.14 -28.50 -18.58
N PRO A 161 -23.51 -28.21 -17.31
CA PRO A 161 -22.68 -27.57 -16.28
C PRO A 161 -21.87 -28.52 -15.39
N TYR A 162 -21.98 -29.85 -15.57
CA TYR A 162 -21.37 -30.83 -14.66
C TYR A 162 -19.85 -30.63 -14.51
N ALA A 163 -19.13 -30.30 -15.58
CA ALA A 163 -17.68 -30.05 -15.58
C ALA A 163 -17.21 -28.95 -14.59
N LEU A 164 -18.10 -28.05 -14.14
CA LEU A 164 -17.78 -27.04 -13.14
C LEU A 164 -17.59 -27.63 -11.73
N VAL A 165 -18.31 -28.70 -11.39
CA VAL A 165 -18.23 -29.37 -10.08
C VAL A 165 -16.84 -30.00 -9.83
N PRO A 166 -16.30 -30.87 -10.70
CA PRO A 166 -14.96 -31.43 -10.51
C PRO A 166 -13.87 -30.37 -10.62
N ALA A 167 -14.06 -29.32 -11.43
CA ALA A 167 -13.14 -28.18 -11.50
C ALA A 167 -13.11 -27.37 -10.19
N GLY A 168 -14.28 -27.10 -9.60
CA GLY A 168 -14.40 -26.44 -8.30
C GLY A 168 -13.76 -27.25 -7.18
N ALA A 169 -14.00 -28.56 -7.13
CA ALA A 169 -13.35 -29.45 -6.16
C ALA A 169 -11.82 -29.45 -6.28
N ALA A 170 -11.31 -29.41 -7.51
CA ALA A 170 -9.88 -29.33 -7.77
C ALA A 170 -9.26 -28.00 -7.33
N VAL A 171 -9.95 -26.87 -7.55
CA VAL A 171 -9.53 -25.55 -7.04
C VAL A 171 -9.48 -25.55 -5.52
N LEU A 172 -10.50 -26.09 -4.85
CA LEU A 172 -10.53 -26.20 -3.39
C LEU A 172 -9.39 -27.07 -2.86
N ALA A 173 -9.13 -28.21 -3.50
CA ALA A 173 -8.01 -29.09 -3.15
C ALA A 173 -6.65 -28.38 -3.34
N PHE A 174 -6.48 -27.64 -4.45
CA PHE A 174 -5.29 -26.84 -4.71
C PHE A 174 -5.06 -25.79 -3.61
N CYS A 175 -6.09 -25.01 -3.28
CA CYS A 175 -6.03 -23.99 -2.23
C CYS A 175 -5.77 -24.60 -0.84
N ALA A 176 -6.40 -25.72 -0.51
CA ALA A 176 -6.22 -26.41 0.76
C ALA A 176 -4.77 -26.86 0.95
N VAL A 177 -4.18 -27.52 -0.06
CA VAL A 177 -2.77 -27.95 -0.01
C VAL A 177 -1.82 -26.75 0.03
N LEU A 178 -2.06 -25.75 -0.82
CA LEU A 178 -1.23 -24.54 -0.87
C LEU A 178 -1.19 -23.82 0.49
N THR A 179 -2.35 -23.65 1.12
CA THR A 179 -2.50 -22.95 2.40
C THR A 179 -1.98 -23.77 3.58
N ALA A 180 -2.14 -25.10 3.55
CA ALA A 180 -1.52 -26.00 4.52
C ALA A 180 0.01 -25.90 4.48
N LEU A 181 0.59 -25.92 3.28
CA LEU A 181 2.03 -25.82 3.08
C LEU A 181 2.58 -24.44 3.49
N ASP A 182 1.92 -23.35 3.06
CA ASP A 182 2.29 -21.98 3.41
C ASP A 182 2.15 -21.69 4.91
N GLY A 183 1.06 -22.14 5.55
CA GLY A 183 0.88 -22.02 6.99
C GLY A 183 1.94 -22.80 7.77
N GLY A 184 2.26 -24.02 7.32
CA GLY A 184 3.27 -24.88 7.97
C GLY A 184 4.67 -24.28 7.94
N ILE A 185 5.09 -23.72 6.79
CA ILE A 185 6.40 -23.05 6.71
C ILE A 185 6.43 -21.77 7.56
N LEU A 186 5.35 -21.00 7.62
CA LEU A 186 5.25 -19.81 8.48
C LEU A 186 5.35 -20.18 9.97
N ALA A 187 4.65 -21.22 10.39
CA ALA A 187 4.70 -21.65 11.79
C ALA A 187 6.06 -22.22 12.19
N LEU A 188 6.70 -23.02 11.32
CA LEU A 188 7.95 -23.71 11.65
C LEU A 188 9.21 -22.87 11.40
N ALA A 189 9.21 -22.02 10.37
CA ALA A 189 10.36 -21.20 9.99
C ALA A 189 10.29 -19.79 10.60
N GLU A 190 9.10 -19.18 10.67
CA GLU A 190 8.93 -17.82 11.18
C GLU A 190 8.43 -17.77 12.64
N ARG A 191 8.21 -18.94 13.28
CA ARG A 191 7.73 -19.09 14.67
C ARG A 191 6.41 -18.36 14.97
N VAL A 192 5.60 -18.15 13.94
CA VAL A 192 4.27 -17.54 14.08
C VAL A 192 3.34 -18.55 14.77
N PRO A 193 2.49 -18.13 15.72
CA PRO A 193 1.52 -19.03 16.35
C PRO A 193 0.60 -19.68 15.31
N VAL A 194 0.32 -20.97 15.46
CA VAL A 194 -0.43 -21.79 14.47
C VAL A 194 -1.75 -21.13 14.05
N ARG A 195 -2.50 -20.56 14.99
CA ARG A 195 -3.74 -19.84 14.64
C ARG A 195 -3.48 -18.61 13.76
N GLY A 196 -2.41 -17.86 14.02
CA GLY A 196 -2.02 -16.68 13.24
C GLY A 196 -1.45 -17.03 11.87
N ALA A 197 -0.73 -18.15 11.76
CA ALA A 197 -0.13 -18.61 10.52
C ALA A 197 -1.16 -19.01 9.45
N TRP A 198 -2.32 -19.58 9.84
CA TRP A 198 -3.37 -19.97 8.90
C TRP A 198 -4.49 -18.93 8.75
N ARG A 199 -4.62 -17.98 9.68
CA ARG A 199 -5.72 -17.01 9.68
C ARG A 199 -5.74 -16.18 8.41
N GLY A 200 -6.81 -16.34 7.64
CA GLY A 200 -7.04 -15.61 6.40
C GLY A 200 -6.19 -16.05 5.20
N LEU A 201 -5.33 -17.07 5.30
CA LEU A 201 -4.59 -17.57 4.14
C LEU A 201 -5.51 -18.20 3.10
N PHE A 202 -6.42 -19.07 3.54
CA PHE A 202 -7.36 -19.75 2.65
C PHE A 202 -8.24 -18.79 1.84
N PRO A 203 -9.01 -17.86 2.44
CA PRO A 203 -9.84 -16.93 1.68
C PRO A 203 -9.01 -16.00 0.78
N ARG A 204 -7.78 -15.63 1.19
CA ARG A 204 -6.87 -14.85 0.33
C ARG A 204 -6.40 -15.62 -0.91
N SER A 205 -6.25 -16.94 -0.80
CA SER A 205 -5.80 -17.79 -1.91
C SER A 205 -6.94 -18.20 -2.85
N LEU A 206 -8.16 -18.32 -2.32
CA LEU A 206 -9.30 -18.87 -3.05
C LEU A 206 -9.71 -18.00 -4.23
N ALA A 207 -9.92 -16.70 -4.02
CA ALA A 207 -10.43 -15.82 -5.07
C ALA A 207 -9.50 -15.77 -6.31
N PRO A 208 -8.17 -15.56 -6.17
CA PRO A 208 -7.27 -15.63 -7.32
C PRO A 208 -7.25 -17.01 -7.98
N VAL A 209 -7.14 -18.10 -7.22
CA VAL A 209 -7.02 -19.45 -7.81
C VAL A 209 -8.31 -19.89 -8.50
N ALA A 210 -9.49 -19.47 -8.00
CA ALA A 210 -10.77 -19.74 -8.65
C ALA A 210 -10.86 -19.13 -10.05
N VAL A 211 -10.44 -17.87 -10.22
CA VAL A 211 -10.36 -17.22 -11.55
C VAL A 211 -9.42 -18.00 -12.47
N HIS A 212 -8.25 -18.40 -11.98
CA HIS A 212 -7.31 -19.21 -12.76
C HIS A 212 -7.82 -20.63 -13.04
N GLY A 213 -8.68 -21.19 -12.18
CA GLY A 213 -9.31 -22.49 -12.38
C GLY A 213 -10.34 -22.47 -13.50
N LEU A 214 -11.13 -21.41 -13.62
CA LEU A 214 -12.03 -21.21 -14.77
C LEU A 214 -11.22 -21.09 -16.06
N ALA A 215 -10.14 -20.30 -16.07
CA ALA A 215 -9.24 -20.20 -17.21
C ALA A 215 -8.59 -21.56 -17.55
N GLY A 216 -8.16 -22.32 -16.55
CA GLY A 216 -7.59 -23.67 -16.72
C GLY A 216 -8.61 -24.67 -17.28
N LEU A 217 -9.88 -24.57 -16.88
CA LEU A 217 -10.96 -25.41 -17.40
C LEU A 217 -11.24 -25.08 -18.86
N MET A 218 -11.31 -23.80 -19.20
CA MET A 218 -11.45 -23.34 -20.57
C MET A 218 -10.28 -23.82 -21.44
N MET A 219 -9.03 -23.73 -20.95
CA MET A 219 -7.86 -24.29 -21.62
C MET A 219 -7.99 -25.81 -21.83
N ALA A 220 -8.43 -26.56 -20.83
CA ALA A 220 -8.57 -28.01 -20.91
C ALA A 220 -9.64 -28.46 -21.92
N VAL A 221 -10.78 -27.77 -21.97
CA VAL A 221 -11.83 -28.03 -22.95
C VAL A 221 -11.36 -27.67 -24.36
N LEU A 222 -10.75 -26.50 -24.55
CA LEU A 222 -10.22 -26.09 -25.85
C LEU A 222 -9.09 -26.99 -26.35
N TRP A 223 -8.27 -27.54 -25.44
CA TRP A 223 -7.23 -28.50 -25.78
C TRP A 223 -7.78 -29.77 -26.44
N ARG A 224 -8.99 -30.19 -26.06
CA ARG A 224 -9.68 -31.35 -26.63
C ARG A 224 -10.46 -31.05 -27.91
N SER A 225 -10.55 -29.77 -28.30
CA SER A 225 -11.22 -29.35 -29.54
C SER A 225 -10.43 -29.78 -30.79
N PRO A 226 -11.05 -29.74 -31.98
CA PRO A 226 -10.35 -30.01 -33.26
C PRO A 226 -9.14 -29.11 -33.50
N TYR A 227 -9.11 -27.92 -32.89
CA TYR A 227 -8.02 -26.95 -33.00
C TYR A 227 -6.84 -27.25 -32.05
N GLY A 228 -7.02 -28.18 -31.11
CA GLY A 228 -5.98 -28.70 -30.25
C GLY A 228 -5.31 -27.66 -29.33
N PRO A 229 -4.02 -27.82 -29.00
CA PRO A 229 -3.30 -26.96 -28.06
C PRO A 229 -3.24 -25.48 -28.45
N VAL A 230 -3.33 -25.16 -29.74
CA VAL A 230 -3.27 -23.78 -30.24
C VAL A 230 -4.45 -22.97 -29.70
N ALA A 231 -5.66 -23.55 -29.67
CA ALA A 231 -6.84 -22.89 -29.10
C ALA A 231 -6.70 -22.67 -27.58
N ALA A 232 -6.05 -23.59 -26.86
CA ALA A 232 -5.79 -23.43 -25.43
C ALA A 232 -4.85 -22.24 -25.14
N LEU A 233 -3.91 -21.92 -26.02
CA LEU A 233 -3.02 -20.77 -25.86
C LEU A 233 -3.76 -19.42 -25.94
N LEU A 234 -4.86 -19.34 -26.70
CA LEU A 234 -5.66 -18.11 -26.82
C LEU A 234 -6.28 -17.69 -25.48
N VAL A 235 -6.50 -18.63 -24.55
CA VAL A 235 -6.99 -18.32 -23.19
C VAL A 235 -5.98 -17.51 -22.39
N LEU A 236 -4.69 -17.72 -22.63
CA LEU A 236 -3.63 -17.06 -21.86
C LEU A 236 -3.48 -15.58 -22.22
N LEU A 237 -3.82 -15.17 -23.45
CA LEU A 237 -3.59 -13.81 -23.92
C LEU A 237 -4.49 -12.76 -23.21
N PRO A 238 -5.84 -12.90 -23.17
CA PRO A 238 -6.69 -11.95 -22.45
C PRO A 238 -6.40 -11.90 -20.95
N MET A 239 -6.04 -13.03 -20.35
CA MET A 239 -5.66 -13.09 -18.95
C MET A 239 -4.33 -12.39 -18.70
N TYR A 240 -3.31 -12.62 -19.55
CA TYR A 240 -2.03 -11.93 -19.45
C TYR A 240 -2.21 -10.41 -19.59
N VAL A 241 -3.00 -9.96 -20.57
CA VAL A 241 -3.34 -8.54 -20.75
C VAL A 241 -4.04 -7.99 -19.51
N SER A 242 -5.04 -8.69 -18.97
CA SER A 242 -5.77 -8.26 -17.77
C SER A 242 -4.86 -8.16 -16.54
N CYS A 243 -4.01 -9.16 -16.30
CA CYS A 243 -3.02 -9.13 -15.23
C CYS A 243 -2.00 -8.01 -15.42
N TRP A 244 -1.54 -7.78 -16.65
CA TRP A 244 -0.59 -6.72 -16.97
C TRP A 244 -1.19 -5.33 -16.75
N VAL A 245 -2.43 -5.08 -17.22
CA VAL A 245 -3.16 -3.83 -16.99
C VAL A 245 -3.35 -3.59 -15.49
N PHE A 246 -3.78 -4.60 -14.74
CA PHE A 246 -3.97 -4.49 -13.30
C PHE A 246 -2.64 -4.23 -12.55
N ALA A 247 -1.56 -4.91 -12.97
CA ALA A 247 -0.22 -4.67 -12.43
C ALA A 247 0.27 -3.25 -12.73
N GLN A 248 0.03 -2.75 -13.95
CA GLN A 248 0.37 -1.40 -14.36
C GLN A 248 -0.39 -0.37 -13.54
N TYR A 249 -1.71 -0.55 -13.40
CA TYR A 249 -2.56 0.33 -12.60
C TYR A 249 -2.11 0.42 -11.14
N HIS A 250 -1.73 -0.71 -10.55
CA HIS A 250 -1.19 -0.73 -9.19
C HIS A 250 0.18 -0.06 -9.07
N ARG A 251 1.07 -0.24 -10.06
CA ARG A 251 2.39 0.42 -10.09
C ARG A 251 2.24 1.93 -10.20
N GLU A 252 1.33 2.39 -11.04
CA GLU A 252 1.01 3.80 -11.22
C GLU A 252 0.48 4.43 -9.94
N ARG A 253 -0.54 3.82 -9.31
CA ARG A 253 -1.06 4.26 -8.00
C ARG A 253 0.02 4.31 -6.91
N ALA A 254 0.90 3.29 -6.85
CA ALA A 254 1.98 3.26 -5.88
C ALA A 254 3.02 4.36 -6.13
N ALA A 255 3.36 4.62 -7.39
CA ALA A 255 4.26 5.71 -7.77
C ALA A 255 3.66 7.07 -7.40
N HIS A 256 2.38 7.31 -7.69
CA HIS A 256 1.69 8.55 -7.29
C HIS A 256 1.72 8.76 -5.78
N GLN A 257 1.40 7.73 -4.99
CA GLN A 257 1.46 7.82 -3.52
C GLN A 257 2.89 8.10 -3.02
N ALA A 258 3.91 7.52 -3.65
CA ALA A 258 5.31 7.78 -3.30
C ALA A 258 5.71 9.22 -3.61
N THR A 259 5.31 9.77 -4.77
CA THR A 259 5.57 11.16 -5.13
C THR A 259 4.92 12.14 -4.16
N ILE A 260 3.65 11.91 -3.80
CA ILE A 260 2.94 12.77 -2.83
C ILE A 260 3.65 12.74 -1.47
N ARG A 261 4.00 11.55 -0.97
CA ARG A 261 4.74 11.43 0.29
C ARG A 261 6.09 12.14 0.24
N ALA A 262 6.81 12.07 -0.88
CA ALA A 262 8.07 12.78 -1.05
C ALA A 262 7.89 14.31 -1.02
N LEU A 263 6.83 14.84 -1.65
CA LEU A 263 6.50 16.28 -1.59
C LEU A 263 6.16 16.72 -0.17
N VAL A 264 5.31 15.94 0.54
CA VAL A 264 4.96 16.22 1.94
C VAL A 264 6.19 16.20 2.84
N GLN A 265 7.04 15.19 2.68
CA GLN A 265 8.27 15.09 3.44
C GLN A 265 9.21 16.28 3.15
N ALA A 266 9.27 16.76 1.91
CA ALA A 266 10.04 17.96 1.58
C ALA A 266 9.48 19.21 2.27
N VAL A 267 8.15 19.37 2.32
CA VAL A 267 7.49 20.46 3.06
C VAL A 267 7.82 20.37 4.54
N ASP A 268 7.65 19.20 5.17
CA ASP A 268 7.94 18.97 6.60
C ASP A 268 9.41 19.21 6.98
N ILE A 269 10.35 18.94 6.06
CA ILE A 269 11.77 19.24 6.28
C ILE A 269 12.01 20.76 6.26
N LYS A 270 11.37 21.46 5.32
CA LYS A 270 11.58 22.90 5.14
C LYS A 270 10.88 23.70 6.25
N ASP A 271 9.60 23.40 6.45
CA ASP A 271 8.78 23.92 7.53
C ASP A 271 8.84 22.93 8.70
N GLY A 272 9.87 23.07 9.55
CA GLY A 272 10.12 22.17 10.69
C GLY A 272 8.99 22.09 11.73
N TYR A 273 7.90 22.79 11.45
CA TYR A 273 6.67 22.94 12.20
C TYR A 273 5.58 21.91 11.83
N THR A 274 5.59 21.34 10.63
CA THR A 274 4.44 20.61 10.04
C THR A 274 4.49 19.10 10.17
N ARG A 275 5.38 18.50 10.97
CA ARG A 275 5.52 17.03 11.03
C ARG A 275 4.18 16.35 11.35
N GLY A 276 3.61 15.66 10.36
CA GLY A 276 2.30 15.00 10.46
C GLY A 276 1.07 15.92 10.38
N HIS A 277 1.23 17.25 10.30
CA HIS A 277 0.13 18.21 10.12
C HIS A 277 -0.63 17.96 8.82
N SER A 278 0.08 17.91 7.69
CA SER A 278 -0.51 17.60 6.38
C SER A 278 -1.31 16.30 6.38
N GLU A 279 -0.82 15.25 7.07
CA GLU A 279 -1.54 13.98 7.19
C GLU A 279 -2.84 14.12 7.99
N ARG A 280 -2.82 14.87 9.10
CA ARG A 280 -4.01 15.11 9.94
C ARG A 280 -5.03 16.00 9.24
N VAL A 281 -4.59 17.03 8.52
CA VAL A 281 -5.48 17.85 7.67
C VAL A 281 -6.12 16.98 6.59
N GLY A 282 -5.35 16.14 5.90
CA GLY A 282 -5.89 15.17 4.95
C GLY A 282 -6.92 14.23 5.58
N GLN A 283 -6.67 13.74 6.80
CA GLN A 283 -7.61 12.88 7.53
C GLN A 283 -8.91 13.63 7.88
N ALA A 284 -8.82 14.84 8.41
CA ALA A 284 -9.99 15.66 8.73
C ALA A 284 -10.80 16.01 7.47
N SER A 285 -10.14 16.37 6.36
CA SER A 285 -10.79 16.61 5.08
C SER A 285 -11.55 15.39 4.57
N MET A 286 -10.99 14.18 4.72
CA MET A 286 -11.67 12.93 4.35
C MET A 286 -12.87 12.63 5.25
N MET A 287 -12.80 12.97 6.55
CA MET A 287 -13.95 12.83 7.46
C MET A 287 -15.10 13.75 7.04
N ILE A 288 -14.79 15.00 6.67
CA ILE A 288 -15.76 15.96 6.14
C ILE A 288 -16.36 15.44 4.82
N ALA A 289 -15.52 15.01 3.87
CA ALA A 289 -15.96 14.51 2.55
C ALA A 289 -17.00 13.39 2.66
N ARG A 290 -16.72 12.40 3.51
CA ARG A 290 -17.61 11.25 3.73
C ARG A 290 -18.93 11.67 4.36
N GLU A 291 -18.90 12.67 5.25
CA GLU A 291 -20.12 13.19 5.86
C GLU A 291 -20.98 14.01 4.90
N LEU A 292 -20.36 14.60 3.89
CA LEU A 292 -21.06 15.27 2.79
C LEU A 292 -21.59 14.29 1.73
N GLY A 293 -21.33 12.99 1.88
CA GLY A 293 -21.76 11.98 0.91
C GLY A 293 -20.95 11.96 -0.39
N MET A 294 -19.72 12.50 -0.38
CA MET A 294 -18.81 12.40 -1.52
C MET A 294 -18.43 10.93 -1.77
N ASP A 295 -18.29 10.56 -3.04
CA ASP A 295 -17.77 9.23 -3.40
C ASP A 295 -16.31 9.05 -2.97
N ASP A 296 -15.86 7.79 -2.92
CA ASP A 296 -14.52 7.44 -2.43
C ASP A 296 -13.39 8.03 -3.28
N GLU A 297 -13.60 8.23 -4.59
CA GLU A 297 -12.59 8.79 -5.49
C GLU A 297 -12.41 10.28 -5.19
N ARG A 298 -13.51 11.03 -5.12
CA ARG A 298 -13.52 12.46 -4.81
C ARG A 298 -13.02 12.73 -3.38
N ALA A 299 -13.38 11.90 -2.42
CA ALA A 299 -12.86 11.96 -1.05
C ALA A 299 -11.34 11.73 -0.98
N GLU A 300 -10.78 10.84 -1.82
CA GLU A 300 -9.33 10.62 -1.90
C GLU A 300 -8.60 11.80 -2.55
N VAL A 301 -9.17 12.42 -3.59
CA VAL A 301 -8.61 13.66 -4.17
C VAL A 301 -8.63 14.79 -3.13
N LEU A 302 -9.70 14.92 -2.35
CA LEU A 302 -9.77 15.91 -1.27
C LEU A 302 -8.77 15.63 -0.13
N ARG A 303 -8.51 14.35 0.18
CA ARG A 303 -7.43 13.95 1.10
C ARG A 303 -6.08 14.44 0.57
N PHE A 304 -5.80 14.30 -0.73
CA PHE A 304 -4.57 14.84 -1.33
C PHE A 304 -4.51 16.36 -1.27
N ALA A 305 -5.64 17.04 -1.46
CA ALA A 305 -5.72 18.50 -1.31
C ALA A 305 -5.31 18.94 0.10
N GLY A 306 -5.86 18.29 1.15
CA GLY A 306 -5.48 18.57 2.54
C GLY A 306 -4.01 18.26 2.85
N ILE A 307 -3.44 17.24 2.21
CA ILE A 307 -2.03 16.88 2.40
C ILE A 307 -1.09 17.87 1.71
N LEU A 308 -1.47 18.40 0.55
CA LEU A 308 -0.60 19.23 -0.29
C LEU A 308 -0.92 20.72 -0.21
N HIS A 309 -1.90 21.16 0.60
CA HIS A 309 -2.34 22.56 0.66
C HIS A 309 -1.18 23.54 0.86
N ASP A 310 -0.22 23.16 1.70
CA ASP A 310 0.95 23.93 2.07
C ASP A 310 2.20 23.67 1.20
N VAL A 311 2.10 22.90 0.10
CA VAL A 311 3.28 22.51 -0.70
C VAL A 311 4.06 23.70 -1.25
N GLY A 312 3.38 24.82 -1.50
CA GLY A 312 4.01 26.05 -1.97
C GLY A 312 4.88 26.77 -0.95
N LYS A 313 4.86 26.38 0.34
CA LYS A 313 5.87 26.84 1.31
C LYS A 313 7.29 26.47 0.87
N LEU A 314 7.45 25.48 -0.01
CA LEU A 314 8.70 25.18 -0.71
C LEU A 314 9.23 26.34 -1.58
N GLY A 315 8.38 27.29 -2.00
CA GLY A 315 8.78 28.52 -2.69
C GLY A 315 9.11 29.69 -1.76
N VAL A 316 8.67 29.67 -0.50
CA VAL A 316 8.85 30.80 0.46
C VAL A 316 10.23 30.75 1.14
N PRO A 317 10.95 31.86 1.34
CA PRO A 317 12.24 31.86 2.05
C PRO A 317 12.14 31.30 3.48
N THR A 318 13.00 30.34 3.83
CA THR A 318 13.00 29.68 5.15
C THR A 318 13.16 30.66 6.32
N ARG A 319 13.89 31.76 6.13
CA ARG A 319 14.05 32.82 7.14
C ARG A 319 12.72 33.47 7.56
N LEU A 320 11.74 33.51 6.65
CA LEU A 320 10.41 34.06 6.94
C LEU A 320 9.54 33.03 7.65
N LEU A 321 9.60 31.76 7.23
CA LEU A 321 8.86 30.66 7.87
C LEU A 321 9.33 30.39 9.31
N ARG A 322 10.61 30.63 9.60
CA ARG A 322 11.23 30.42 10.93
C ARG A 322 11.48 31.70 11.71
N LYS A 323 10.84 32.82 11.33
CA LYS A 323 11.05 34.09 12.03
C LYS A 323 10.42 34.05 13.43
N ASP A 324 11.21 34.39 14.44
CA ASP A 324 10.71 34.60 15.80
C ASP A 324 10.10 36.00 15.91
N GLY A 325 8.77 36.07 16.05
CA GLY A 325 8.01 37.32 16.21
C GLY A 325 7.10 37.67 15.02
N PRO A 326 6.43 38.84 15.06
CA PRO A 326 5.49 39.22 14.02
C PRO A 326 6.20 39.51 12.67
N LEU A 327 5.53 39.17 11.59
CA LEU A 327 5.94 39.49 10.22
C LEU A 327 5.59 40.93 9.89
N THR A 328 6.46 41.62 9.15
CA THR A 328 6.12 42.91 8.54
C THR A 328 5.06 42.71 7.44
N PRO A 329 4.34 43.76 7.01
CA PRO A 329 3.39 43.66 5.90
C PRO A 329 4.01 43.09 4.62
N GLU A 330 5.27 43.44 4.32
CA GLU A 330 6.00 42.96 3.15
C GLU A 330 6.38 41.49 3.28
N GLU A 331 6.84 41.07 4.47
CA GLU A 331 7.15 39.67 4.74
C GLU A 331 5.90 38.79 4.69
N ARG A 332 4.78 39.30 5.21
CA ARG A 332 3.48 38.64 5.15
C ARG A 332 3.03 38.42 3.71
N ARG A 333 3.12 39.44 2.84
CA ARG A 333 2.79 39.31 1.40
C ARG A 333 3.59 38.19 0.73
N ILE A 334 4.87 38.00 1.09
CA ILE A 334 5.69 36.92 0.52
C ILE A 334 5.19 35.54 0.97
N ILE A 335 4.73 35.40 2.22
CA ILE A 335 4.17 34.13 2.71
C ILE A 335 2.80 33.85 2.07
N GLU A 336 1.99 34.89 1.84
CA GLU A 336 0.67 34.78 1.19
C GLU A 336 0.76 34.33 -0.28
N LEU A 337 1.96 34.29 -0.89
CA LEU A 337 2.18 33.72 -2.23
C LEU A 337 2.26 32.18 -2.25
N HIS A 338 2.35 31.51 -1.09
CA HIS A 338 2.48 30.06 -1.09
C HIS A 338 1.32 29.30 -1.74
N PRO A 339 0.05 29.75 -1.76
CA PRO A 339 -1.00 29.05 -2.49
C PRO A 339 -0.74 29.07 -3.99
N GLU A 340 -0.26 30.19 -4.53
CA GLU A 340 0.12 30.32 -5.94
C GLU A 340 1.35 29.46 -6.29
N TYR A 341 2.39 29.47 -5.44
CA TYR A 341 3.53 28.56 -5.61
C TYR A 341 3.11 27.09 -5.55
N GLY A 342 2.20 26.75 -4.64
CA GLY A 342 1.65 25.40 -4.51
C GLY A 342 0.92 24.98 -5.77
N HIS A 343 0.05 25.85 -6.29
CA HIS A 343 -0.66 25.66 -7.54
C HIS A 343 0.29 25.43 -8.73
N GLU A 344 1.35 26.25 -8.86
CA GLU A 344 2.32 26.12 -9.93
C GLU A 344 3.16 24.84 -9.81
N MET A 345 3.54 24.44 -8.59
CA MET A 345 4.27 23.20 -8.33
C MET A 345 3.48 21.95 -8.72
N VAL A 346 2.17 21.97 -8.51
CA VAL A 346 1.31 20.80 -8.76
C VAL A 346 0.61 20.83 -10.12
N ARG A 347 0.74 21.90 -10.90
CA ARG A 347 -0.01 22.12 -12.17
C ARG A 347 0.13 20.98 -13.19
N GLY A 348 1.27 20.29 -13.20
CA GLY A 348 1.55 19.18 -14.12
C GLY A 348 1.04 17.81 -13.65
N ILE A 349 0.44 17.72 -12.46
CA ILE A 349 0.03 16.45 -11.84
C ILE A 349 -1.45 16.21 -12.14
N GLY A 350 -1.74 15.48 -13.22
CA GLY A 350 -3.10 15.31 -13.74
C GLY A 350 -4.12 14.69 -12.77
N PHE A 351 -3.70 13.77 -11.90
CA PHE A 351 -4.63 13.11 -10.97
C PHE A 351 -5.12 14.01 -9.82
N LEU A 352 -4.53 15.18 -9.62
CA LEU A 352 -4.94 16.09 -8.53
C LEU A 352 -6.25 16.81 -8.84
N GLY A 353 -6.66 16.96 -10.10
CA GLY A 353 -7.97 17.52 -10.47
C GLY A 353 -8.38 18.74 -9.61
N GLU A 354 -9.49 18.61 -8.89
CA GLU A 354 -10.04 19.64 -7.98
C GLU A 354 -9.11 20.00 -6.79
N ALA A 355 -8.20 19.11 -6.37
CA ALA A 355 -7.25 19.38 -5.30
C ALA A 355 -6.34 20.58 -5.63
N ARG A 356 -6.01 20.79 -6.90
CA ARG A 356 -5.20 21.95 -7.34
C ARG A 356 -5.89 23.27 -7.02
N SER A 357 -7.21 23.33 -7.17
CA SER A 357 -7.99 24.52 -6.83
C SER A 357 -8.06 24.70 -5.30
N ALA A 358 -8.15 23.61 -4.54
CA ALA A 358 -8.03 23.70 -3.08
C ALA A 358 -6.68 24.25 -2.63
N ILE A 359 -5.58 23.79 -3.21
CA ILE A 359 -4.23 24.29 -2.89
C ILE A 359 -4.12 25.80 -3.15
N LEU A 360 -4.76 26.32 -4.20
CA LEU A 360 -4.74 27.75 -4.50
C LEU A 360 -5.63 28.60 -3.58
N HIS A 361 -6.78 28.06 -3.15
CA HIS A 361 -7.84 28.86 -2.50
C HIS A 361 -8.11 28.49 -1.04
N HIS A 362 -7.30 27.62 -0.41
CA HIS A 362 -7.54 27.16 0.97
C HIS A 362 -7.45 28.26 2.05
N HIS A 363 -6.94 29.45 1.70
CA HIS A 363 -6.94 30.63 2.57
C HIS A 363 -7.98 31.70 2.19
N GLU A 364 -8.84 31.41 1.21
CA GLU A 364 -10.02 32.22 0.95
C GLU A 364 -11.00 32.11 2.13
N ARG A 365 -11.74 33.19 2.40
CA ARG A 365 -12.71 33.27 3.49
C ARG A 365 -14.08 33.56 2.91
N LEU A 366 -15.14 32.98 3.48
CA LEU A 366 -16.50 33.20 2.96
C LEU A 366 -16.88 34.69 2.84
N ASP A 367 -16.39 35.51 3.76
CA ASP A 367 -16.58 36.97 3.81
C ASP A 367 -15.74 37.78 2.80
N GLY A 368 -14.89 37.13 2.00
CA GLY A 368 -14.03 37.77 0.99
C GLY A 368 -12.75 38.42 1.53
N SER A 369 -12.50 38.34 2.84
CA SER A 369 -11.28 38.89 3.46
C SER A 369 -10.07 37.94 3.41
N GLY A 370 -10.19 36.85 2.64
CA GLY A 370 -9.14 35.87 2.41
C GLY A 370 -8.21 36.25 1.25
N TYR A 371 -7.35 35.31 0.89
CA TYR A 371 -6.36 35.47 -0.19
C TYR A 371 -6.21 34.14 -0.95
N PRO A 372 -5.68 34.15 -2.20
CA PRO A 372 -5.06 35.26 -2.93
C PRO A 372 -6.02 36.18 -3.70
N TYR A 373 -7.26 35.80 -3.98
CA TYR A 373 -8.17 36.56 -4.86
C TYR A 373 -9.37 37.20 -4.15
N GLY A 374 -9.58 36.94 -2.86
CA GLY A 374 -10.70 37.52 -2.11
C GLY A 374 -12.05 36.97 -2.56
N LEU A 375 -12.10 35.68 -2.88
CA LEU A 375 -13.32 35.01 -3.32
C LEU A 375 -14.36 34.97 -2.19
N THR A 376 -15.65 35.05 -2.54
CA THR A 376 -16.75 35.07 -1.56
C THR A 376 -17.68 33.88 -1.74
N GLY A 377 -18.25 33.39 -0.64
CA GLY A 377 -19.35 32.42 -0.70
C GLY A 377 -19.03 31.17 -1.55
N ALA A 378 -19.90 30.89 -2.52
CA ALA A 378 -19.81 29.77 -3.43
C ALA A 378 -18.76 29.94 -4.56
N GLN A 379 -18.14 31.11 -4.70
CA GLN A 379 -17.01 31.31 -5.63
C GLN A 379 -15.78 30.53 -5.15
N ILE A 380 -15.67 30.27 -3.85
CA ILE A 380 -14.61 29.45 -3.27
C ILE A 380 -14.89 27.97 -3.61
N PRO A 381 -13.95 27.28 -4.28
CA PRO A 381 -14.12 25.86 -4.61
C PRO A 381 -14.50 25.02 -3.38
N GLU A 382 -15.37 24.04 -3.56
CA GLU A 382 -15.84 23.18 -2.46
C GLU A 382 -14.67 22.54 -1.70
N PHE A 383 -13.67 22.04 -2.42
CA PHE A 383 -12.49 21.43 -1.81
C PHE A 383 -11.69 22.43 -0.96
N ALA A 384 -11.60 23.69 -1.38
CA ALA A 384 -10.92 24.74 -0.63
C ALA A 384 -11.65 25.04 0.68
N ARG A 385 -12.99 25.13 0.64
CA ARG A 385 -13.83 25.34 1.83
C ARG A 385 -13.67 24.19 2.85
N VAL A 386 -13.54 22.95 2.38
CA VAL A 386 -13.28 21.80 3.25
C VAL A 386 -11.87 21.87 3.85
N VAL A 387 -10.84 22.10 3.03
CA VAL A 387 -9.45 22.17 3.49
C VAL A 387 -9.25 23.30 4.50
N ALA A 388 -9.87 24.47 4.30
CA ALA A 388 -9.80 25.60 5.23
C ALA A 388 -10.30 25.22 6.64
N VAL A 389 -11.41 24.47 6.73
CA VAL A 389 -11.95 23.99 8.00
C VAL A 389 -11.02 22.94 8.63
N ALA A 390 -10.53 21.99 7.82
CA ALA A 390 -9.64 20.94 8.28
C ALA A 390 -8.29 21.48 8.80
N ASP A 391 -7.70 22.46 8.11
CA ASP A 391 -6.46 23.13 8.50
C ASP A 391 -6.65 23.89 9.82
N ALA A 392 -7.70 24.72 9.92
CA ALA A 392 -8.00 25.47 11.15
C ALA A 392 -8.25 24.54 12.35
N PHE A 393 -8.93 23.41 12.13
CA PHE A 393 -9.15 22.40 13.16
C PHE A 393 -7.83 21.79 13.65
N ASP A 394 -6.95 21.33 12.74
CA ASP A 394 -5.66 20.76 13.13
C ASP A 394 -4.76 21.81 13.80
N ALA A 395 -4.79 23.05 13.31
CA ALA A 395 -4.06 24.16 13.86
C ALA A 395 -4.42 24.46 15.32
N MET A 396 -5.68 24.28 15.69
CA MET A 396 -6.16 24.46 17.07
C MET A 396 -5.90 23.26 17.96
N THR A 397 -5.97 22.04 17.42
CA THR A 397 -5.90 20.79 18.19
C THR A 397 -4.49 20.18 18.26
N SER A 398 -3.52 20.76 17.55
CA SER A 398 -2.11 20.34 17.59
C SER A 398 -1.26 21.24 18.48
N THR A 399 -0.30 20.65 19.19
CA THR A 399 0.67 21.42 20.00
C THR A 399 1.69 22.06 19.07
N ARG A 400 1.89 23.37 19.25
CA ARG A 400 2.79 24.23 18.47
C ARG A 400 3.83 24.83 19.43
N SER A 401 5.02 25.19 18.95
CA SER A 401 6.13 25.69 19.80
C SER A 401 5.74 26.87 20.71
N TYR A 402 4.76 27.66 20.28
CA TYR A 402 4.26 28.85 20.98
C TYR A 402 2.89 28.65 21.65
N ARG A 403 2.22 27.49 21.47
CA ARG A 403 0.86 27.25 21.99
C ARG A 403 0.57 25.76 22.19
N ARG A 404 0.08 25.39 23.37
CA ARG A 404 -0.44 24.03 23.62
C ARG A 404 -1.72 23.77 22.82
N ALA A 405 -1.91 22.52 22.40
CA ALA A 405 -3.14 22.04 21.78
C ALA A 405 -4.38 22.41 22.61
N ARG A 406 -5.43 22.89 21.95
CA ARG A 406 -6.76 23.06 22.56
C ARG A 406 -7.50 21.71 22.59
N PRO A 407 -8.39 21.48 23.58
CA PRO A 407 -9.32 20.38 23.53
C PRO A 407 -10.17 20.43 22.24
N VAL A 408 -10.48 19.27 21.67
CA VAL A 408 -11.29 19.15 20.45
C VAL A 408 -12.61 19.92 20.57
N ALA A 409 -13.31 19.82 21.70
CA ALA A 409 -14.57 20.55 21.94
C ALA A 409 -14.40 22.07 21.78
N ALA A 410 -13.35 22.65 22.38
CA ALA A 410 -13.06 24.08 22.28
C ALA A 410 -12.62 24.52 20.87
N ALA A 411 -12.06 23.60 20.07
CA ALA A 411 -11.76 23.87 18.67
C ALA A 411 -13.04 23.87 17.82
N LEU A 412 -14.00 22.97 18.09
CA LEU A 412 -15.28 22.93 17.39
C LEU A 412 -16.15 24.15 17.71
N GLU A 413 -16.24 24.56 18.97
CA GLU A 413 -16.94 25.79 19.37
C GLU A 413 -16.39 27.02 18.63
N GLU A 414 -15.07 27.10 18.44
CA GLU A 414 -14.45 28.20 17.70
C GLU A 414 -14.76 28.14 16.20
N LEU A 415 -14.77 26.95 15.59
CA LEU A 415 -15.17 26.79 14.18
C LEU A 415 -16.62 27.17 13.97
N GLU A 416 -17.52 26.77 14.88
CA GLU A 416 -18.94 27.14 14.85
C GLU A 416 -19.13 28.65 15.01
N ARG A 417 -18.38 29.28 15.92
CA ARG A 417 -18.39 30.74 16.11
C ARG A 417 -17.95 31.51 14.86
N CYS A 418 -16.99 30.96 14.12
CA CYS A 418 -16.45 31.55 12.88
C CYS A 418 -17.20 31.12 11.61
N ALA A 419 -18.22 30.27 11.73
CA ALA A 419 -19.03 29.82 10.60
C ALA A 419 -19.84 30.98 10.01
N GLY A 420 -19.91 31.04 8.67
CA GLY A 420 -20.61 32.08 7.92
C GLY A 420 -19.76 33.32 7.62
N ALA A 421 -18.66 33.54 8.35
CA ALA A 421 -17.70 34.61 8.06
C ALA A 421 -16.38 34.05 7.49
N GLN A 422 -15.68 33.24 8.29
CA GLN A 422 -14.42 32.62 7.85
C GLN A 422 -14.67 31.28 7.15
N PHE A 423 -15.53 30.44 7.74
CA PHE A 423 -15.73 29.07 7.31
C PHE A 423 -17.13 28.82 6.80
N ASP A 424 -17.27 27.86 5.89
CA ASP A 424 -18.58 27.41 5.43
C ASP A 424 -19.32 26.61 6.51
N PRO A 425 -20.53 27.06 6.94
CA PRO A 425 -21.31 26.35 7.96
C PRO A 425 -21.62 24.90 7.61
N VAL A 426 -21.77 24.56 6.32
CA VAL A 426 -22.02 23.19 5.86
C VAL A 426 -20.80 22.31 6.16
N MET A 427 -19.60 22.82 5.91
CA MET A 427 -18.34 22.09 6.09
C MET A 427 -18.00 21.94 7.59
N VAL A 428 -18.24 22.99 8.38
CA VAL A 428 -18.11 22.94 9.85
C VAL A 428 -19.08 21.91 10.44
N GLY A 429 -20.36 21.97 10.06
CA GLY A 429 -21.37 21.03 10.53
C GLY A 429 -21.04 19.57 10.15
N ALA A 430 -20.48 19.35 8.96
CA ALA A 430 -20.01 18.03 8.55
C ALA A 430 -18.84 17.53 9.42
N LEU A 431 -17.86 18.38 9.75
CA LEU A 431 -16.78 17.99 10.66
C LEU A 431 -17.32 17.61 12.05
N VAL A 432 -18.22 18.42 12.61
CA VAL A 432 -18.83 18.18 13.93
C VAL A 432 -19.57 16.84 13.96
N ARG A 433 -20.42 16.56 12.96
CA ARG A 433 -21.14 15.28 12.88
C ARG A 433 -20.20 14.09 12.68
N ALA A 434 -19.16 14.24 11.85
CA ALA A 434 -18.17 13.19 11.63
C ALA A 434 -17.41 12.84 12.91
N LEU A 435 -16.96 13.84 13.67
CA LEU A 435 -16.27 13.68 14.94
C LEU A 435 -17.18 13.11 16.03
N GLY A 436 -18.45 13.54 16.08
CA GLY A 436 -19.43 13.00 17.03
C GLY A 436 -19.68 11.50 16.90
N ARG A 437 -19.55 10.95 15.68
CA ARG A 437 -19.74 9.51 15.43
C ARG A 437 -18.48 8.67 15.57
N GLN A 438 -17.30 9.20 15.21
CA GLN A 438 -16.06 8.41 15.09
C GLN A 438 -14.98 8.79 16.10
N GLY A 439 -15.10 9.95 16.77
CA GLY A 439 -14.04 10.55 17.58
C GLY A 439 -12.85 11.05 16.75
N TRP A 440 -11.97 11.84 17.37
CA TRP A 440 -10.72 12.27 16.75
C TRP A 440 -9.56 11.35 17.16
N HIS A 441 -9.05 10.57 16.21
CA HIS A 441 -7.91 9.69 16.41
C HIS A 441 -6.92 9.88 15.24
N PRO A 442 -5.97 10.82 15.35
CA PRO A 442 -5.06 11.11 14.26
C PRO A 442 -4.12 9.93 14.00
N ALA A 443 -4.11 9.40 12.78
CA ALA A 443 -3.19 8.36 12.37
C ALA A 443 -1.85 8.99 11.95
N VAL A 444 -0.96 9.26 12.90
CA VAL A 444 0.37 9.82 12.60
C VAL A 444 1.30 8.68 12.23
N THR A 445 1.75 8.61 10.97
CA THR A 445 2.76 7.62 10.56
C THR A 445 4.20 8.03 10.88
N ALA A 446 4.40 9.25 11.39
CA ALA A 446 5.71 9.85 11.63
C ALA A 446 6.26 9.72 13.06
N ASP A 447 5.49 9.22 14.02
CA ASP A 447 5.86 9.19 15.45
C ASP A 447 6.70 7.96 15.88
N GLU A 448 6.99 7.01 15.00
CA GLU A 448 7.78 5.82 15.38
C GLU A 448 9.29 6.08 15.61
N ASN A 449 9.78 7.33 15.53
CA ASN A 449 11.23 7.63 15.61
C ASN A 449 11.64 8.69 16.64
N VAL A 450 10.83 8.99 17.68
CA VAL A 450 11.31 9.77 18.83
C VAL A 450 11.73 8.81 19.95
N PRO A 451 13.02 8.71 20.30
CA PRO A 451 13.43 7.99 21.50
C PRO A 451 12.79 8.65 22.72
N PRO A 452 12.15 7.89 23.63
CA PRO A 452 11.63 8.45 24.86
C PRO A 452 12.82 8.92 25.71
N GLY A 453 13.03 10.23 25.84
CA GLY A 453 14.05 10.77 26.75
C GLY A 453 14.65 12.14 26.45
N VAL A 454 14.43 12.75 25.28
CA VAL A 454 15.00 14.08 25.01
C VAL A 454 14.05 15.17 25.52
N CYS A 455 14.20 15.51 26.80
CA CYS A 455 13.66 16.75 27.35
C CYS A 455 14.35 17.93 26.64
N PRO A 456 13.62 18.91 26.07
CA PRO A 456 14.25 20.11 25.53
C PRO A 456 15.00 20.85 26.65
N PRO A 457 16.22 21.37 26.39
CA PRO A 457 16.98 22.08 27.40
C PRO A 457 16.18 23.30 27.87
N ALA A 458 16.12 23.50 29.20
CA ALA A 458 15.48 24.65 29.81
C ALA A 458 16.07 25.95 29.24
N PRO A 459 15.26 27.01 29.04
CA PRO A 459 15.77 28.29 28.57
C PRO A 459 16.83 28.82 29.54
N PRO A 460 17.93 29.41 29.04
CA PRO A 460 18.96 29.96 29.90
C PRO A 460 18.34 31.06 30.78
N VAL A 461 18.48 30.90 32.10
CA VAL A 461 18.18 31.93 33.08
C VAL A 461 19.01 33.16 32.73
N SER A 462 18.36 34.24 32.33
CA SER A 462 19.01 35.53 32.10
C SER A 462 19.67 35.95 33.42
N SER A 463 21.00 35.93 33.47
CA SER A 463 21.75 36.59 34.52
C SER A 463 21.41 38.09 34.47
N ARG A 464 20.85 38.60 35.56
CA ARG A 464 20.70 40.03 35.78
C ARG A 464 22.09 40.65 35.74
N LEU A 465 22.39 41.39 34.67
CA LEU A 465 23.40 42.43 34.69
C LEU A 465 22.88 43.53 35.61
N GLU A 466 23.32 43.52 36.86
CA GLU A 466 23.26 44.68 37.73
C GLU A 466 24.14 45.78 37.13
N SER A 467 23.52 46.69 36.37
CA SER A 467 24.13 47.98 36.07
C SER A 467 24.13 48.83 37.34
N ARG A 468 25.22 48.77 38.10
CA ARG A 468 25.55 49.79 39.10
C ARG A 468 25.75 51.14 38.39
N SER A 469 24.70 51.94 38.37
CA SER A 469 24.75 53.37 38.07
C SER A 469 25.53 54.08 39.18
N HIS A 470 26.75 54.51 38.86
CA HIS A 470 27.46 55.54 39.61
C HIS A 470 27.22 56.87 38.88
N ARG A 471 26.36 57.74 39.42
CA ARG A 471 26.65 59.17 39.67
C ARG A 471 25.48 59.92 40.32
N ASN A 472 25.86 60.54 41.44
CA ASN A 472 25.50 61.86 41.95
C ASN A 472 24.09 62.12 42.50
N GLY A 473 24.02 62.16 43.84
CA GLY A 473 23.10 62.98 44.61
C GLY A 473 23.87 63.64 45.76
N VAL A 474 24.01 64.96 45.67
CA VAL A 474 24.63 65.86 46.66
C VAL A 474 23.65 66.09 47.81
N GLY A 475 24.16 66.10 49.05
CA GLY A 475 23.75 67.06 50.09
C GLY A 475 22.81 66.59 51.22
N GLY A 476 23.33 66.65 52.46
CA GLY A 476 22.60 67.29 53.57
C GLY A 476 22.34 66.48 54.85
N GLY A 477 23.06 66.85 55.94
CA GLY A 477 22.72 66.62 57.36
C GLY A 477 23.37 65.38 57.97
N GLY A 478 24.06 65.41 59.12
CA GLY A 478 24.18 66.39 60.19
C GLY A 478 24.36 65.61 61.51
N ALA A 479 25.27 66.10 62.37
CA ALA A 479 25.71 65.59 63.67
C ALA A 479 26.79 64.48 63.67
#